data_AF-A0A952I1Y4-F1
#
_entry.id   AF-A0A952I1Y4-F1
#
_cell.length_a   1.000
_cell.length_b   1.000
_cell.length_c   1.000
_cell.angle_alpha   90.00
_cell.angle_beta   90.00
_cell.angle_gamma   90.00
#
_symmetry.space_group_name_H-M   'P 1'
#
loop_
_entity.id
_entity.type
_entity.pdbx_description
1 polymer ?
#
loop_
_entity_poly.entity_id
_entity_poly.type
_entity_poly.pdbx_seq_one_letter_code
_entity_poly.pdbx_strand_id
1 'polypeptide(L)'
;MKNSFQHDYSVLELDQGADWSTAQTHYRQQVLAWHPDRFARRPREAVHAQQRFIELTTAYRNLRQFYKINHRMPFEAASNVDSAHKNTASASQSTPRYHTPPNAPIGDINSGSLLNGTKRSVRRAQLNWIQQHWRTALLLGLLVMSTFALFIYTDYSQKQRVIERAKQEQQK
;
A
#
# COMPACT_ATOMS: atom_id res chain seq x y z
N MET A 1 -10.23 16.85 11.43
CA MET A 1 -8.94 16.37 11.95
C MET A 1 -7.84 17.11 11.21
N LYS A 2 -7.03 17.92 11.91
CA LYS A 2 -5.84 18.55 11.32
C LYS A 2 -4.74 17.50 11.33
N ASN A 3 -4.57 16.78 10.22
CA ASN A 3 -3.47 15.84 10.09
C ASN A 3 -2.20 16.65 9.78
N SER A 4 -1.23 16.59 10.67
CA SER A 4 0.06 17.25 10.46
C SER A 4 0.83 16.50 9.38
N PHE A 5 0.79 16.99 8.14
CA PHE A 5 1.48 16.37 6.99
C PHE A 5 2.99 16.19 7.24
N GLN A 6 3.58 16.99 8.12
CA GLN A 6 4.98 16.82 8.53
C GLN A 6 5.27 15.45 9.15
N HIS A 7 4.33 14.93 9.94
CA HIS A 7 4.45 13.58 10.50
C HIS A 7 4.33 12.52 9.40
N ASP A 8 3.36 12.67 8.49
CA ASP A 8 3.19 11.73 7.37
C ASP A 8 4.45 11.65 6.49
N TYR A 9 5.10 12.79 6.24
CA TYR A 9 6.39 12.83 5.53
C TYR A 9 7.50 12.14 6.32
N SER A 10 7.59 12.39 7.63
CA SER A 10 8.61 11.74 8.47
C SER A 10 8.46 10.22 8.50
N VAL A 11 7.23 9.70 8.56
CA VAL A 11 6.95 8.26 8.54
C VAL A 11 7.34 7.65 7.20
N LEU A 12 7.06 8.34 6.10
CA LEU A 12 7.41 7.90 4.74
C LEU A 12 8.87 8.20 4.37
N GLU A 13 9.64 8.80 5.28
CA GLU A 13 11.02 9.22 5.06
C GLU A 13 11.15 10.11 3.80
N LEU A 14 10.22 11.05 3.66
CA LEU A 14 10.15 11.98 2.54
C LEU A 14 10.74 13.33 2.92
N ASP A 15 11.47 13.91 1.98
CA ASP A 15 11.86 15.32 2.03
C ASP A 15 10.66 16.23 1.72
N GLN A 16 10.68 17.47 2.23
CA GLN A 16 9.62 18.46 2.05
C GLN A 16 9.43 18.84 0.57
N GLY A 17 10.47 18.69 -0.26
CA GLY A 17 10.41 18.91 -1.71
C GLY A 17 10.04 17.66 -2.53
N ALA A 18 9.67 16.55 -1.90
CA ALA A 18 9.42 15.30 -2.62
C ALA A 18 8.14 15.33 -3.46
N ASP A 19 8.25 14.91 -4.72
CA ASP A 19 7.10 14.68 -5.61
C ASP A 19 6.29 13.43 -5.19
N TRP A 20 5.03 13.39 -5.62
CA TRP A 20 4.11 12.26 -5.43
C TRP A 20 4.68 10.92 -5.92
N SER A 21 5.42 10.92 -7.04
CA SER A 21 6.07 9.71 -7.55
C SER A 21 7.11 9.13 -6.57
N THR A 22 7.84 10.02 -5.88
CA THR A 22 8.81 9.66 -4.83
C THR A 22 8.08 9.10 -3.61
N ALA A 23 6.99 9.73 -3.18
CA ALA A 23 6.14 9.25 -2.10
C ALA A 23 5.63 7.81 -2.35
N GLN A 24 5.19 7.51 -3.56
CA GLN A 24 4.76 6.15 -3.93
C GLN A 24 5.90 5.13 -3.86
N THR A 25 7.10 5.54 -4.29
CA THR A 25 8.26 4.66 -4.34
C THR A 25 8.73 4.31 -2.93
N HIS A 26 8.88 5.31 -2.06
CA HIS A 26 9.23 5.12 -0.65
C HIS A 26 8.18 4.26 0.07
N TYR A 27 6.90 4.55 -0.11
CA TYR A 27 5.83 3.74 0.47
C TYR A 27 5.96 2.25 0.10
N ARG A 28 6.16 1.93 -1.18
CA ARG A 28 6.28 0.53 -1.64
C ARG A 28 7.50 -0.16 -1.01
N GLN A 29 8.64 0.52 -0.97
CA GLN A 29 9.87 -0.01 -0.37
C GLN A 29 9.67 -0.31 1.12
N GLN A 30 9.08 0.63 1.85
CA GLN A 30 8.85 0.48 3.29
C GLN A 30 7.80 -0.59 3.60
N VAL A 31 6.72 -0.68 2.82
CA VAL A 31 5.72 -1.75 2.94
C VAL A 31 6.35 -3.12 2.76
N LEU A 32 7.23 -3.29 1.76
CA LEU A 32 7.93 -4.55 1.56
C LEU A 32 8.87 -4.88 2.72
N ALA A 33 9.55 -3.88 3.29
CA ALA A 33 10.45 -4.06 4.43
C ALA A 33 9.69 -4.48 5.70
N TRP A 34 8.60 -3.77 6.01
CA TRP A 34 7.82 -3.89 7.25
C TRP A 34 6.59 -4.79 7.15
N HIS A 35 6.42 -5.54 6.06
CA HIS A 35 5.27 -6.42 5.92
C HIS A 35 5.26 -7.49 7.03
N PRO A 36 4.16 -7.63 7.81
CA PRO A 36 4.13 -8.50 8.99
C PRO A 36 4.39 -9.98 8.65
N ASP A 37 4.06 -10.41 7.42
CA ASP A 37 4.35 -11.77 6.93
C ASP A 37 5.85 -12.12 6.95
N ARG A 38 6.74 -11.13 6.75
CA ARG A 38 8.19 -11.36 6.83
C ARG A 38 8.65 -11.72 8.24
N PHE A 39 7.83 -11.39 9.25
CA PHE A 39 8.12 -11.61 10.66
C PHE A 39 7.26 -12.74 11.25
N ALA A 40 6.59 -13.55 10.44
CA ALA A 40 5.73 -14.64 10.91
C ALA A 40 6.42 -15.63 11.87
N ARG A 41 7.74 -15.82 11.73
CA ARG A 41 8.55 -16.69 12.60
C ARG A 41 9.03 -16.00 13.89
N ARG A 42 8.77 -14.71 14.07
CA ARG A 42 9.29 -13.87 15.16
C ARG A 42 8.16 -13.01 15.75
N PRO A 43 7.36 -13.55 16.69
CA PRO A 43 6.12 -12.92 17.14
C PRO A 43 6.34 -11.55 17.79
N ARG A 44 7.46 -11.33 18.49
CA ARG A 44 7.79 -10.02 19.08
C ARG A 44 8.07 -8.95 18.01
N GLU A 45 8.81 -9.31 16.97
CA GLU A 45 9.12 -8.41 15.85
C GLU A 45 7.88 -8.18 14.97
N ALA A 46 7.00 -9.18 14.84
CA ALA A 46 5.76 -9.06 14.07
C ALA A 46 4.82 -7.97 14.61
N VAL A 47 4.73 -7.81 15.93
CA VAL A 47 3.92 -6.73 16.54
C VAL A 47 4.48 -5.36 16.16
N HIS A 48 5.81 -5.18 16.24
CA HIS A 48 6.45 -3.93 15.86
C HIS A 48 6.31 -3.65 14.36
N ALA A 49 6.49 -4.67 13.52
CA ALA A 49 6.30 -4.56 12.07
C ALA A 49 4.85 -4.21 11.70
N GLN A 50 3.87 -4.83 12.37
CA GLN A 50 2.46 -4.51 12.19
C GLN A 50 2.16 -3.06 12.56
N GLN A 51 2.64 -2.59 13.71
CA GLN A 51 2.46 -1.20 14.13
C GLN A 51 3.03 -0.25 13.08
N ARG A 52 4.25 -0.54 12.60
CA ARG A 52 4.91 0.31 11.60
C ARG A 52 4.23 0.28 10.24
N PHE A 53 3.72 -0.88 9.82
CA PHE A 53 2.93 -1.03 8.61
C PHE A 53 1.62 -0.22 8.66
N ILE A 54 0.93 -0.21 9.80
CA ILE A 54 -0.30 0.58 10.00
C ILE A 54 0.01 2.07 9.88
N GLU A 55 1.08 2.55 10.52
CA GLU A 55 1.52 3.94 10.46
C GLU A 55 1.86 4.36 9.04
N LEU A 56 2.64 3.55 8.32
CA LEU A 56 2.98 3.78 6.91
C LEU A 56 1.76 3.88 6.01
N THR A 57 0.83 2.93 6.15
CA THR A 57 -0.40 2.89 5.37
C THR A 57 -1.29 4.10 5.66
N THR A 58 -1.34 4.53 6.92
CA THR A 58 -2.12 5.69 7.35
C THR A 58 -1.54 6.99 6.78
N ALA A 59 -0.22 7.18 6.91
CA ALA A 59 0.48 8.34 6.36
C ALA A 59 0.30 8.43 4.84
N TYR A 60 0.50 7.32 4.12
CA TYR A 60 0.32 7.29 2.68
C TYR A 60 -1.12 7.58 2.25
N ARG A 61 -2.12 7.05 2.99
CA ARG A 61 -3.53 7.33 2.71
C ARG A 61 -3.87 8.82 2.88
N ASN A 62 -3.33 9.45 3.92
CA ASN A 62 -3.52 10.89 4.16
C ASN A 62 -2.96 11.72 3.00
N LEU A 63 -1.71 11.45 2.60
CA LEU A 63 -1.08 12.13 1.47
C LEU A 63 -1.82 11.87 0.15
N ARG A 64 -2.24 10.62 -0.08
CA ARG A 64 -3.01 10.27 -1.28
C ARG A 64 -4.34 11.02 -1.35
N GLN A 65 -5.03 11.16 -0.24
CA GLN A 65 -6.30 11.87 -0.17
C GLN A 65 -6.08 13.36 -0.44
N PHE A 66 -5.04 13.97 0.13
CA PHE A 66 -4.67 15.34 -0.15
C PHE A 66 -4.32 15.56 -1.63
N TYR A 67 -3.47 14.70 -2.20
CA TYR A 67 -3.05 14.76 -3.59
C TYR A 67 -4.23 14.62 -4.56
N LYS A 68 -5.20 13.75 -4.25
CA LYS A 68 -6.40 13.57 -5.08
C LYS A 68 -7.24 14.85 -5.16
N ILE A 69 -7.27 15.66 -4.09
CA ILE A 69 -8.09 16.87 -4.01
C ILE A 69 -7.33 18.08 -4.59
N ASN A 70 -6.04 18.21 -4.28
CA ASN A 70 -5.27 19.42 -4.58
C ASN A 70 -4.37 19.28 -5.82
N HIS A 71 -4.20 18.06 -6.35
CA HIS A 71 -3.28 17.73 -7.45
C HIS A 71 -1.83 18.18 -7.21
N ARG A 72 -1.44 18.35 -5.96
CA ARG A 72 -0.10 18.76 -5.52
C ARG A 72 0.23 18.15 -4.17
N MET A 73 1.51 18.15 -3.81
CA MET A 73 1.95 17.72 -2.50
C MET A 73 1.80 18.85 -1.45
N PRO A 74 1.59 18.53 -0.15
CA PRO A 74 1.37 19.55 0.89
C PRO A 74 2.47 20.61 1.02
N PHE A 75 3.73 20.23 0.83
CA PHE A 75 4.92 21.09 1.00
C PHE A 75 5.59 21.49 -0.33
N GLU A 76 4.98 21.13 -1.46
CA GLU A 76 5.46 21.57 -2.76
C GLU A 76 5.33 23.09 -2.83
N ALA A 77 6.48 23.78 -2.90
CA ALA A 77 6.51 25.22 -3.09
C ALA A 77 5.73 25.55 -4.37
N ALA A 78 4.81 26.51 -4.30
CA ALA A 78 3.95 26.91 -5.42
C ALA A 78 4.72 27.54 -6.61
N SER A 79 6.02 27.31 -6.74
CA SER A 79 6.96 28.17 -7.44
C SER A 79 7.25 27.79 -8.90
N ASN A 80 6.52 26.87 -9.56
CA ASN A 80 6.88 26.49 -10.94
C ASN A 80 5.71 26.11 -11.86
N VAL A 81 4.46 26.47 -11.54
CA VAL A 81 3.35 26.23 -12.48
C VAL A 81 3.43 27.15 -13.71
N ASP A 82 4.11 28.31 -13.61
CA ASP A 82 4.24 29.25 -14.73
C ASP A 82 5.46 29.01 -15.64
N SER A 83 6.43 28.18 -15.21
CA SER A 83 7.70 27.99 -15.95
C SER A 83 7.70 26.78 -16.90
N ALA A 84 6.77 25.84 -16.74
CA ALA A 84 6.74 24.61 -17.54
C ALA A 84 6.00 24.75 -18.88
N HIS A 85 5.23 25.82 -19.10
CA HIS A 85 4.45 26.01 -20.34
C HIS A 85 5.08 26.94 -21.39
N LYS A 86 6.27 27.52 -21.16
CA LYS A 86 6.88 28.49 -22.10
C LYS A 86 7.98 27.93 -23.03
N ASN A 87 8.40 26.66 -22.87
CA ASN A 87 9.57 26.13 -23.60
C ASN A 87 9.25 25.11 -24.71
N THR A 88 7.98 24.90 -25.09
CA THR A 88 7.60 23.92 -26.14
C THR A 88 6.97 24.53 -27.39
N ALA A 89 7.24 25.81 -27.69
CA ALA A 89 6.77 26.48 -28.89
C ALA A 89 7.93 27.13 -29.67
N SER A 90 8.99 26.39 -29.93
CA SER A 90 9.98 26.71 -30.98
C SER A 90 10.80 25.47 -31.28
N ALA A 91 11.00 25.20 -32.57
CA ALA A 91 11.74 24.07 -33.15
C ALA A 91 11.01 22.72 -33.18
N SER A 92 10.30 22.46 -34.28
CA SER A 92 10.72 21.44 -35.26
C SER A 92 9.79 21.44 -36.47
N GLN A 93 10.19 22.24 -37.47
CA GLN A 93 9.93 21.94 -38.87
C GLN A 93 10.65 20.64 -39.27
N SER A 94 10.20 20.06 -40.38
CA SER A 94 10.78 18.97 -41.18
C SER A 94 10.36 17.54 -40.84
N THR A 95 9.34 17.11 -41.58
CA THR A 95 9.02 15.71 -41.88
C THR A 95 10.04 15.15 -42.88
N PRO A 96 10.66 13.99 -42.64
CA PRO A 96 11.30 13.23 -43.71
C PRO A 96 10.33 12.18 -44.25
N ARG A 97 10.07 12.36 -45.54
CA ARG A 97 9.50 11.47 -46.54
C ARG A 97 10.06 10.04 -46.43
N TYR A 98 9.20 9.05 -46.23
CA TYR A 98 9.55 7.64 -46.43
C TYR A 98 9.57 7.31 -47.93
N HIS A 99 10.73 6.92 -48.46
CA HIS A 99 10.84 6.19 -49.71
C HIS A 99 11.46 4.82 -49.41
N THR A 100 10.68 3.77 -49.63
CA THR A 100 11.11 2.38 -49.59
C THR A 100 11.44 1.92 -51.02
N PRO A 101 12.65 1.42 -51.30
CA PRO A 101 12.88 0.48 -52.39
C PRO A 101 12.96 -0.96 -51.85
N PRO A 102 12.41 -1.94 -52.58
CA PRO A 102 12.51 -3.35 -52.22
C PRO A 102 13.76 -3.99 -52.84
N ASN A 103 14.22 -5.08 -52.20
CA ASN A 103 14.98 -6.20 -52.77
C ASN A 103 16.52 -6.16 -52.69
N ALA A 104 17.11 -6.88 -51.71
CA ALA A 104 18.22 -7.83 -51.90
C ALA A 104 18.72 -8.42 -50.54
N PRO A 105 19.38 -9.60 -50.54
CA PRO A 105 19.47 -10.52 -49.40
C PRO A 105 20.87 -10.64 -48.75
N ILE A 106 20.86 -11.14 -47.50
CA ILE A 106 21.86 -11.96 -46.77
C ILE A 106 23.30 -11.43 -46.63
N GLY A 107 23.78 -11.32 -45.38
CA GLY A 107 25.21 -11.34 -45.07
C GLY A 107 25.62 -10.71 -43.73
N ASP A 108 25.66 -11.53 -42.69
CA ASP A 108 26.77 -11.68 -41.74
C ASP A 108 27.29 -10.55 -40.81
N ILE A 109 27.23 -10.91 -39.51
CA ILE A 109 28.29 -10.86 -38.48
C ILE A 109 28.57 -9.54 -37.73
N ASN A 110 28.33 -9.63 -36.41
CA ASN A 110 28.98 -8.96 -35.28
C ASN A 110 29.46 -7.51 -35.43
N SER A 111 28.79 -6.63 -34.71
CA SER A 111 29.43 -5.48 -34.06
C SER A 111 28.71 -5.20 -32.75
N GLY A 112 29.43 -5.42 -31.65
CA GLY A 112 28.95 -5.14 -30.31
C GLY A 112 28.62 -3.65 -30.16
N SER A 113 27.36 -3.36 -29.86
CA SER A 113 26.95 -2.08 -29.29
C SER A 113 26.40 -2.35 -27.91
N LEU A 114 27.33 -2.32 -26.96
CA LEU A 114 27.06 -2.10 -25.55
C LEU A 114 26.38 -0.72 -25.42
N LEU A 115 25.40 -0.63 -24.52
CA LEU A 115 24.68 0.58 -24.11
C LEU A 115 23.45 0.92 -24.96
N ASN A 116 22.34 0.23 -24.67
CA ASN A 116 21.13 0.99 -24.41
C ASN A 116 20.16 0.27 -23.48
N GLY A 117 19.86 0.94 -22.37
CA GLY A 117 18.92 0.49 -21.37
C GLY A 117 17.52 0.43 -21.94
N THR A 118 16.93 -0.76 -21.93
CA THR A 118 15.48 -0.91 -21.92
C THR A 118 15.11 -1.76 -20.72
N LYS A 119 14.66 -1.05 -19.69
CA LYS A 119 14.08 -1.59 -18.47
C LYS A 119 12.99 -2.59 -18.86
N ARG A 120 13.22 -3.84 -18.48
CA ARG A 120 12.28 -4.95 -18.60
C ARG A 120 10.90 -4.53 -18.15
N SER A 121 9.97 -4.60 -19.08
CA SER A 121 8.55 -4.74 -18.84
C SER A 121 8.29 -5.95 -17.94
N VAL A 122 8.07 -5.71 -16.65
CA VAL A 122 7.29 -6.62 -15.80
C VAL A 122 6.07 -5.83 -15.35
N ARG A 123 5.17 -5.60 -16.32
CA ARG A 123 3.80 -5.20 -16.04
C ARG A 123 3.01 -6.47 -15.73
N ARG A 124 2.24 -6.38 -14.64
CA ARG A 124 0.99 -7.12 -14.40
C ARG A 124 1.12 -8.63 -14.20
N ALA A 125 1.41 -9.02 -12.97
CA ALA A 125 0.73 -10.14 -12.34
C ALA A 125 0.66 -9.85 -10.84
N GLN A 126 -0.39 -10.31 -10.18
CA GLN A 126 -0.62 -10.23 -8.72
C GLN A 126 -1.34 -8.97 -8.21
N LEU A 127 -2.59 -8.79 -8.65
CA LEU A 127 -3.56 -7.94 -7.96
C LEU A 127 -4.87 -8.67 -7.60
N ASN A 128 -4.86 -10.01 -7.47
CA ASN A 128 -6.09 -10.77 -7.14
C ASN A 128 -5.97 -11.71 -5.93
N TRP A 129 -4.80 -11.88 -5.30
CA TRP A 129 -4.64 -12.86 -4.21
C TRP A 129 -5.23 -12.40 -2.85
N ILE A 130 -5.52 -11.12 -2.70
CA ILE A 130 -6.04 -10.56 -1.44
C ILE A 130 -7.54 -10.86 -1.23
N GLN A 131 -8.30 -11.19 -2.27
CA GLN A 131 -9.73 -11.49 -2.10
C GLN A 131 -10.03 -12.91 -1.60
N GLN A 132 -9.15 -13.89 -1.79
CA GLN A 132 -9.41 -15.27 -1.34
C GLN A 132 -9.24 -15.46 0.17
N HIS A 133 -8.31 -14.74 0.82
CA HIS A 133 -8.03 -14.92 2.25
C HIS A 133 -9.05 -14.28 3.21
N TRP A 134 -9.85 -13.31 2.75
CA TRP A 134 -10.88 -12.70 3.59
C TRP A 134 -12.05 -13.65 3.89
N ARG A 135 -12.40 -14.55 2.96
CA ARG A 135 -13.48 -15.51 3.18
C ARG A 135 -13.10 -16.56 4.21
N THR A 136 -11.85 -17.02 4.21
CA THR A 136 -11.34 -17.97 5.20
C THR A 136 -11.19 -17.34 6.59
N ALA A 137 -10.78 -16.07 6.66
CA ALA A 137 -10.67 -15.35 7.93
C ALA A 137 -12.04 -15.13 8.61
N LEU A 138 -13.10 -14.85 7.84
CA LEU A 138 -14.46 -14.70 8.38
C LEU A 138 -15.01 -16.01 8.98
N LEU A 139 -14.79 -17.14 8.31
CA LEU A 139 -15.24 -18.45 8.82
C LEU A 139 -14.54 -18.83 10.13
N LEU A 140 -13.23 -18.57 10.22
CA LEU A 140 -12.44 -18.83 11.43
C LEU A 140 -12.86 -17.91 12.59
N GLY A 141 -13.13 -16.63 12.30
CA GLY A 141 -13.65 -15.68 13.27
C GLY A 141 -15.02 -16.06 13.83
N LEU A 142 -15.94 -16.52 12.99
CA LEU A 142 -17.27 -17.00 13.43
C LEU A 142 -17.17 -18.26 14.30
N LEU A 143 -16.26 -19.18 13.99
CA LEU A 143 -16.03 -20.37 14.79
C LEU A 143 -15.54 -20.01 16.20
N VAL A 144 -14.56 -19.11 16.31
CA VAL A 144 -14.05 -18.64 17.61
C VAL A 144 -15.14 -17.90 18.40
N MET A 145 -15.88 -16.98 17.75
CA MET A 145 -16.97 -16.26 18.39
C MET A 145 -18.10 -17.19 18.89
N SER A 146 -18.43 -18.24 18.13
CA SER A 146 -19.41 -19.23 18.54
C SER A 146 -18.97 -19.99 19.80
N THR A 147 -17.72 -20.46 19.83
CA THR A 147 -17.18 -21.14 21.02
C THR A 147 -17.15 -20.24 22.25
N PHE A 148 -16.81 -18.96 22.07
CA PHE A 148 -16.78 -17.98 23.15
C PHE A 148 -18.18 -17.64 23.70
N ALA A 149 -19.17 -17.52 22.80
CA ALA A 149 -20.57 -17.31 23.20
C ALA A 149 -21.14 -18.50 23.99
N LEU A 150 -20.82 -19.72 23.58
CA LEU A 150 -21.17 -20.94 24.33
C LEU A 150 -20.54 -20.95 25.72
N PHE A 151 -19.26 -20.58 25.84
CA PHE A 151 -18.59 -20.47 27.13
C PHE A 151 -19.28 -19.47 28.07
N ILE A 152 -19.57 -18.25 27.58
CA ILE A 152 -20.30 -17.23 28.37
C ILE A 152 -21.70 -17.72 28.76
N TYR A 153 -22.41 -18.37 27.83
CA TYR A 153 -23.74 -18.89 28.12
C TYR A 153 -23.71 -19.94 29.23
N THR A 154 -22.71 -20.84 29.21
CA THR A 154 -22.54 -21.82 30.28
C THR A 154 -22.20 -21.16 31.62
N ASP A 155 -21.29 -20.18 31.66
CA ASP A 155 -20.93 -19.44 32.87
C ASP A 155 -22.13 -18.66 33.46
N TYR A 156 -22.93 -18.03 32.60
CA TYR A 156 -24.12 -17.28 33.02
C TYR A 156 -25.18 -18.21 33.62
N SER A 157 -25.38 -19.39 33.03
CA SER A 157 -26.36 -20.38 33.52
C SER A 157 -26.00 -20.92 34.91
N GLN A 158 -24.71 -21.01 35.26
CA GLN A 158 -24.29 -21.47 36.59
C GLN A 158 -24.58 -20.42 37.67
N LYS A 159 -24.46 -19.13 37.36
CA LYS A 159 -24.77 -18.04 38.32
C LYS A 159 -26.22 -18.00 38.74
N GLN A 160 -27.15 -18.28 37.81
CA GLN A 160 -28.59 -18.29 38.12
C GLN A 160 -28.96 -19.40 39.13
N ARG A 161 -28.34 -20.58 39.04
CA ARG A 161 -28.60 -21.68 39.98
C ARG A 161 -28.17 -21.38 41.42
N VAL A 162 -27.11 -20.58 41.60
CA VAL A 162 -26.64 -20.16 42.92
C VAL A 162 -27.62 -19.17 43.54
N ILE A 163 -28.15 -18.24 42.74
CA ILE A 163 -29.13 -17.25 43.19
C ILE A 163 -30.45 -17.92 43.58
N GLU A 164 -30.90 -18.92 42.83
CA GLU A 164 -32.12 -19.67 43.17
C GLU A 164 -31.98 -20.47 44.47
N ARG A 165 -30.83 -21.12 44.71
CA ARG A 165 -30.56 -21.82 45.98
C ARG A 165 -30.52 -20.85 47.17
N ALA A 166 -29.85 -19.71 47.01
CA ALA A 166 -29.81 -18.68 48.06
C ALA A 166 -31.21 -18.14 48.41
N LYS A 167 -32.10 -18.01 47.41
CA LYS A 167 -33.50 -17.60 47.64
C LYS A 167 -34.33 -18.67 48.37
N GLN A 168 -34.08 -19.95 48.10
CA GLN A 168 -34.77 -21.05 48.79
C GLN A 168 -34.34 -21.19 50.26
N GLU A 169 -33.07 -20.91 50.57
CA GLU A 169 -32.55 -20.93 51.94
C GLU A 169 -33.09 -19.77 52.79
N GLN A 170 -33.42 -18.61 52.21
CA GLN A 170 -34.01 -17.48 52.94
C GLN A 170 -35.52 -17.62 53.24
N GLN A 171 -36.21 -18.58 52.62
CA GLN A 171 -37.63 -18.83 52.83
C GLN A 171 -37.94 -20.00 53.80
N LYS A 172 -36.91 -20.71 54.26
CA LYS A 172 -37.02 -21.75 55.30
C LYS A 172 -36.64 -21.19 56.66
#